data_AF-A0A9P6Q7W3-F1
#
_entry.id   AF-A0A9P6Q7W3-F1
#
_cell.length_a   1.000
_cell.length_b   1.000
_cell.length_c   1.000
_cell.angle_alpha   90.00
_cell.angle_beta   90.00
_cell.angle_gamma   90.00
#
_symmetry.space_group_name_H-M   'P 1'
#
loop_
_entity.id
_entity.type
_entity.pdbx_description
1 polymer ?
#
loop_
_entity_poly.entity_id
_entity_poly.type
_entity_poly.pdbx_seq_one_letter_code
_entity_poly.pdbx_strand_id
1 'polypeptide(L)'
;MDEKQSRASEAATSSPGSSLDRCLELLRPGTSDESKFIGLSLMSELLQIAQDTATMTRFFESMDFGFLDRMMQIDENTVPKDAGVDATTIRSIAIDIMACFATHWELLVRNEFKERVPTMLSLLSPGDETDDSAKILKIMIRISAYPQISMILTNPEYQSMILDYLLGSFEEKVLTMAPAIPSAIVGEAHNHAIMVCTRTFLIIQEGFKQNSKAVLQITGGFLPMVMNKISRPFSTLTEAHKPEILRLLTDSIAYLPAAYVQQHIKAHMVETRSWIKALKSGLIQLLSTRQAPKTRDDCFKLIGILLQRLGPEWLFPETSSDNLHQTVPAPKKKQSPGSLVSSMESLSLSESEINKKFAGLVVHLTCVEVRMLMDELANDLSSTAKPAAATLSEEDASQAKVRREEVLPLAYEILEVSIGYLVHVSESEESMDCGLFDATGLLKIQESLQATFTAILDYLRDLQSSKDAAPKTLASNMIYLASLRILSVWLMEDDSLHGQAASIVPTLEAVFEYW
;
A
#
# COMPACT_ATOMS: atom_id res chain seq x y z
N MET A 1 60.67 -33.23 51.72
CA MET A 1 60.65 -32.38 50.51
C MET A 1 59.31 -32.66 49.81
N ASP A 2 58.21 -32.56 50.57
CA ASP A 2 56.89 -33.07 50.20
C ASP A 2 55.82 -32.00 50.48
N GLU A 3 55.94 -30.87 49.78
CA GLU A 3 55.00 -29.76 49.94
C GLU A 3 54.86 -28.94 48.66
N LYS A 4 54.79 -29.62 47.50
CA LYS A 4 54.55 -28.95 46.21
C LYS A 4 53.62 -29.68 45.25
N GLN A 5 52.91 -30.70 45.72
CA GLN A 5 52.01 -31.51 44.88
C GLN A 5 50.56 -31.53 45.38
N SER A 6 50.17 -30.57 46.24
CA SER A 6 48.80 -30.42 46.77
C SER A 6 48.07 -29.16 46.30
N ARG A 7 48.63 -28.36 45.38
CA ARG A 7 48.03 -27.07 44.97
C ARG A 7 47.64 -26.98 43.49
N ALA A 8 47.44 -28.14 42.85
CA ALA A 8 47.04 -28.25 41.45
C ALA A 8 45.66 -28.94 41.26
N SER A 9 44.82 -28.98 42.29
CA SER A 9 43.50 -29.63 42.26
C SER A 9 42.34 -28.73 42.70
N GLU A 10 42.48 -27.40 42.57
CA GLU A 10 41.39 -26.44 42.82
C GLU A 10 41.00 -25.62 41.57
N ALA A 11 41.52 -25.98 40.39
CA ALA A 11 41.06 -25.46 39.11
C ALA A 11 40.08 -26.44 38.44
N ALA A 12 39.11 -26.94 39.22
CA ALA A 12 38.03 -27.76 38.71
C ALA A 12 36.76 -26.92 38.58
N THR A 13 36.32 -26.74 37.32
CA THR A 13 34.91 -26.67 36.92
C THR A 13 34.08 -25.49 37.44
N SER A 14 34.22 -24.29 36.87
CA SER A 14 33.07 -23.37 36.78
C SER A 14 32.15 -23.92 35.69
N SER A 15 31.15 -24.71 36.09
CA SER A 15 30.12 -25.21 35.17
C SER A 15 29.46 -24.03 34.42
N PRO A 16 29.10 -24.16 33.13
CA PRO A 16 28.33 -23.13 32.42
C PRO A 16 27.05 -22.73 33.19
N GLY A 17 26.46 -23.67 33.93
CA GLY A 17 25.33 -23.44 34.82
C GLY A 17 25.62 -22.45 35.96
N SER A 18 26.79 -22.53 36.61
CA SER A 18 27.14 -21.61 37.71
C SER A 18 27.34 -20.16 37.28
N SER A 19 27.82 -19.92 36.05
CA SER A 19 27.95 -18.57 35.48
C SER A 19 26.59 -18.02 35.04
N LEU A 20 25.72 -18.88 34.50
CA LEU A 20 24.34 -18.54 34.15
C LEU A 20 23.53 -18.14 35.39
N ASP A 21 23.55 -18.96 36.46
CA ASP A 21 22.79 -18.69 37.68
C ASP A 21 23.21 -17.36 38.34
N ARG A 22 24.52 -17.06 38.36
CA ARG A 22 25.05 -15.77 38.83
C ARG A 22 24.58 -14.60 37.95
N CYS A 23 24.53 -14.77 36.64
CA CYS A 23 24.04 -13.76 35.72
C CYS A 23 22.53 -13.50 35.94
N LEU A 24 21.73 -14.56 36.11
CA LEU A 24 20.30 -14.47 36.36
C LEU A 24 20.01 -13.75 37.69
N GLU A 25 20.80 -14.00 38.74
CA GLU A 25 20.64 -13.31 40.03
C GLU A 25 20.85 -11.78 39.92
N LEU A 26 21.80 -11.34 39.08
CA LEU A 26 22.09 -9.92 38.89
C LEU A 26 20.97 -9.18 38.13
N LEU A 27 20.21 -9.89 37.28
CA LEU A 27 19.15 -9.32 36.43
C LEU A 27 17.77 -9.25 37.11
N ARG A 28 17.62 -9.87 38.30
CA ARG A 28 16.31 -9.95 38.99
C ARG A 28 15.76 -8.59 39.39
N PRO A 29 14.41 -8.45 39.43
CA PRO A 29 13.77 -7.29 40.03
C PRO A 29 14.23 -7.06 41.48
N GLY A 30 14.71 -5.85 41.78
CA GLY A 30 15.18 -5.46 43.12
C GLY A 30 16.70 -5.40 43.31
N THR A 31 17.50 -5.82 42.33
CA THR A 31 18.95 -5.52 42.31
C THR A 31 19.21 -4.06 41.89
N SER A 32 20.38 -3.52 42.22
CA SER A 32 20.77 -2.16 41.79
C SER A 32 20.96 -2.11 40.28
N ASP A 33 20.73 -0.95 39.66
CA ASP A 33 20.82 -0.81 38.20
C ASP A 33 22.27 -1.04 37.71
N GLU A 34 23.30 -0.71 38.51
CA GLU A 34 24.70 -1.05 38.21
C GLU A 34 24.93 -2.56 38.19
N SER A 35 24.30 -3.29 39.12
CA SER A 35 24.37 -4.75 39.18
C SER A 35 23.70 -5.39 37.96
N LYS A 36 22.58 -4.82 37.51
CA LYS A 36 21.88 -5.26 36.29
C LYS A 36 22.72 -4.99 35.04
N PHE A 37 23.39 -3.84 34.94
CA PHE A 37 24.32 -3.58 33.83
C PHE A 37 25.46 -4.60 33.77
N ILE A 38 26.05 -4.96 34.92
CA ILE A 38 27.05 -6.04 34.98
C ILE A 38 26.43 -7.37 34.52
N GLY A 39 25.20 -7.67 34.95
CA GLY A 39 24.43 -8.82 34.50
C GLY A 39 24.21 -8.84 32.98
N LEU A 40 23.89 -7.69 32.36
CA LEU A 40 23.69 -7.59 30.91
C LEU A 40 24.98 -7.80 30.11
N SER A 41 26.11 -7.28 30.60
CA SER A 41 27.42 -7.55 29.99
C SER A 41 27.72 -9.05 30.00
N LEU A 42 27.50 -9.72 31.13
CA LEU A 42 27.64 -11.18 31.24
C LEU A 42 26.65 -11.94 30.35
N MET A 43 25.42 -11.44 30.24
CA MET A 43 24.39 -12.02 29.37
C MET A 43 24.83 -11.97 27.91
N SER A 44 25.41 -10.86 27.44
CA SER A 44 25.87 -10.75 26.05
C SER A 44 26.96 -11.77 25.69
N GLU A 45 27.88 -12.07 26.62
CA GLU A 45 28.86 -13.15 26.45
C GLU A 45 28.20 -14.54 26.42
N LEU A 46 27.21 -14.78 27.29
CA LEU A 46 26.52 -16.08 27.37
C LEU A 46 25.60 -16.34 26.17
N LEU A 47 24.96 -15.30 25.62
CA LEU A 47 24.09 -15.37 24.44
C LEU A 47 24.87 -15.65 23.14
N GLN A 48 26.17 -15.36 23.10
CA GLN A 48 27.06 -15.79 22.00
C GLN A 48 27.34 -17.30 22.02
N ILE A 49 27.20 -17.95 23.19
CA ILE A 49 27.58 -19.35 23.42
C ILE A 49 26.35 -20.28 23.39
N ALA A 50 25.20 -19.83 23.89
CA ALA A 50 23.98 -20.62 23.96
C ALA A 50 22.75 -19.80 23.51
N GLN A 51 22.12 -20.22 22.41
CA GLN A 51 20.87 -19.65 21.88
C GLN A 51 19.70 -20.64 21.98
N ASP A 52 19.81 -21.64 22.86
CA ASP A 52 18.73 -22.59 23.06
C ASP A 52 17.54 -21.94 23.77
N THR A 53 16.33 -22.40 23.42
CA THR A 53 15.08 -21.84 23.94
C THR A 53 14.99 -21.92 25.46
N ALA A 54 15.60 -22.92 26.11
CA ALA A 54 15.52 -23.08 27.56
C ALA A 54 16.35 -22.02 28.29
N THR A 55 17.57 -21.74 27.82
CA THR A 55 18.42 -20.66 28.34
C THR A 55 17.75 -19.29 28.15
N MET A 56 17.22 -19.01 26.96
CA MET A 56 16.51 -17.76 26.67
C MET A 56 15.26 -17.57 27.53
N THR A 57 14.51 -18.65 27.79
CA THR A 57 13.35 -18.60 28.68
C THR A 57 13.76 -18.24 30.10
N ARG A 58 14.87 -18.80 30.62
CA ARG A 58 15.37 -18.46 31.97
C ARG A 58 15.81 -17.00 32.09
N PHE A 59 16.49 -16.48 31.07
CA PHE A 59 16.86 -15.07 31.00
C PHE A 59 15.63 -14.18 30.99
N PHE A 60 14.64 -14.52 30.17
CA PHE A 60 13.37 -13.80 30.10
C PHE A 60 12.65 -13.79 31.46
N GLU A 61 12.54 -14.94 32.13
CA GLU A 61 11.88 -15.06 33.44
C GLU A 61 12.60 -14.31 34.56
N SER A 62 13.92 -14.13 34.46
CA SER A 62 14.72 -13.42 35.46
C SER A 62 14.87 -11.92 35.17
N MET A 63 14.42 -11.46 34.01
CA MET A 63 14.63 -10.09 33.54
C MET A 63 13.74 -9.09 34.29
N ASP A 64 14.32 -8.00 34.77
CA ASP A 64 13.58 -6.82 35.20
C ASP A 64 13.13 -5.98 33.99
N PHE A 65 11.93 -6.27 33.47
CA PHE A 65 11.34 -5.52 32.35
C PHE A 65 11.11 -4.04 32.66
N GLY A 66 10.90 -3.67 33.93
CA GLY A 66 10.80 -2.28 34.34
C GLY A 66 12.14 -1.55 34.21
N PHE A 67 13.26 -2.25 34.42
CA PHE A 67 14.59 -1.73 34.13
C PHE A 67 14.83 -1.58 32.62
N LEU A 68 14.44 -2.57 31.80
CA LEU A 68 14.54 -2.46 30.34
C LEU A 68 13.73 -1.28 29.77
N ASP A 69 12.52 -1.04 30.28
CA ASP A 69 11.71 0.12 29.89
C ASP A 69 12.42 1.44 30.19
N ARG A 70 13.05 1.55 31.37
CA ARG A 70 13.84 2.74 31.74
C ARG A 70 15.07 2.91 30.85
N MET A 71 15.74 1.82 30.46
CA MET A 71 16.87 1.88 29.52
C MET A 71 16.43 2.36 28.13
N MET A 72 15.29 1.87 27.62
CA MET A 72 14.76 2.30 26.32
C MET A 72 14.35 3.78 26.30
N GLN A 73 13.79 4.27 27.41
CA GLN A 73 13.28 5.65 27.56
C GLN A 73 14.30 6.60 28.20
N ILE A 74 15.57 6.22 28.29
CA ILE A 74 16.59 7.02 28.95
C ILE A 74 16.81 8.36 28.22
N ASP A 75 16.83 9.45 28.98
CA ASP A 75 17.07 10.81 28.49
C ASP A 75 18.56 11.14 28.58
N GLU A 76 19.09 11.87 27.60
CA GLU A 76 20.50 12.27 27.56
C GLU A 76 20.95 13.00 28.83
N ASN A 77 20.09 13.79 29.45
CA ASN A 77 20.42 14.57 30.66
C ASN A 77 20.48 13.73 31.93
N THR A 78 19.98 12.48 31.88
CA THR A 78 19.98 11.57 33.03
C THR A 78 21.24 10.73 33.13
N VAL A 79 22.03 10.66 32.06
CA VAL A 79 23.28 9.91 32.04
C VAL A 79 24.40 10.76 32.66
N PRO A 80 25.08 10.28 33.72
CA PRO A 80 26.21 11.01 34.28
C PRO A 80 27.30 11.23 33.23
N LYS A 81 27.83 12.46 33.13
CA LYS A 81 28.86 12.82 32.14
C LYS A 81 30.13 11.97 32.22
N ASP A 82 30.38 11.36 33.39
CA ASP A 82 31.55 10.53 33.67
C ASP A 82 31.31 9.03 33.47
N ALA A 83 30.11 8.62 33.01
CA ALA A 83 29.73 7.20 32.87
C ALA A 83 30.41 6.47 31.70
N GLY A 84 31.00 7.20 30.74
CA GLY A 84 31.70 6.62 29.59
C GLY A 84 30.80 5.94 28.54
N VAL A 85 29.47 6.02 28.70
CA VAL A 85 28.46 5.50 27.79
C VAL A 85 27.37 6.56 27.64
N ASP A 86 26.84 6.78 26.44
CA ASP A 86 25.75 7.73 26.19
C ASP A 86 24.36 7.06 26.26
N ALA A 87 23.32 7.89 26.31
CA ALA A 87 21.92 7.44 26.35
C ALA A 87 21.56 6.56 25.14
N THR A 88 22.09 6.91 23.97
CA THR A 88 21.87 6.21 22.70
C THR A 88 22.40 4.78 22.75
N THR A 89 23.60 4.56 23.28
CA THR A 89 24.19 3.23 23.45
C THR A 89 23.39 2.40 24.45
N ILE A 90 22.95 2.99 25.57
CA ILE A 90 22.12 2.29 26.58
C ILE A 90 20.80 1.84 25.97
N ARG A 91 20.16 2.69 25.15
CA ARG A 91 18.94 2.37 24.42
C ARG A 91 19.15 1.23 23.43
N SER A 92 20.22 1.29 22.64
CA SER A 92 20.53 0.27 21.64
C SER A 92 20.76 -1.10 22.29
N ILE A 93 21.43 -1.15 23.45
CA ILE A 93 21.59 -2.39 24.24
C ILE A 93 20.22 -2.97 24.64
N ALA A 94 19.30 -2.13 25.13
CA ALA A 94 17.97 -2.61 25.51
C ALA A 94 17.18 -3.16 24.32
N ILE A 95 17.29 -2.52 23.14
CA ILE A 95 16.67 -2.98 21.90
C ILE A 95 17.30 -4.29 21.43
N ASP A 96 18.63 -4.46 21.54
CA ASP A 96 19.32 -5.70 21.20
C ASP A 96 18.85 -6.88 22.05
N ILE A 97 18.64 -6.65 23.35
CA ILE A 97 18.09 -7.66 24.25
C ILE A 97 16.67 -8.07 23.82
N MET A 98 15.82 -7.09 23.48
CA MET A 98 14.48 -7.37 22.97
C MET A 98 14.53 -8.10 21.61
N ALA A 99 15.49 -7.76 20.75
CA ALA A 99 15.71 -8.43 19.47
C ALA A 99 16.18 -9.89 19.65
N CYS A 100 16.98 -10.16 20.69
CA CYS A 100 17.34 -11.52 21.10
C CYS A 100 16.10 -12.29 21.59
N PHE A 101 15.28 -11.74 22.48
CA PHE A 101 14.06 -12.43 22.90
C PHE A 101 13.08 -12.68 21.75
N ALA A 102 13.04 -11.78 20.77
CA ALA A 102 12.17 -11.92 19.61
C ALA A 102 12.54 -13.09 18.68
N THR A 103 13.68 -13.77 18.85
CA THR A 103 14.00 -14.98 18.05
C THR A 103 13.15 -16.18 18.46
N HIS A 104 12.54 -16.16 19.64
CA HIS A 104 11.73 -17.26 20.18
C HIS A 104 10.26 -16.84 20.29
N TRP A 105 9.39 -17.48 19.51
CA TRP A 105 7.97 -17.09 19.42
C TRP A 105 7.22 -17.33 20.74
N GLU A 106 7.65 -18.30 21.55
CA GLU A 106 7.10 -18.60 22.87
C GLU A 106 7.26 -17.44 23.86
N LEU A 107 8.26 -16.58 23.63
CA LEU A 107 8.51 -15.39 24.44
C LEU A 107 7.68 -14.20 23.95
N LEU A 108 7.48 -14.08 22.63
CA LEU A 108 6.66 -13.02 22.05
C LEU A 108 5.24 -13.03 22.64
N VAL A 109 4.63 -14.22 22.81
CA VAL A 109 3.26 -14.34 23.30
C VAL A 109 3.07 -13.93 24.76
N ARG A 110 4.16 -13.75 25.53
CA ARG A 110 4.15 -13.36 26.94
C ARG A 110 3.78 -11.88 27.09
N ASN A 111 3.08 -11.54 28.18
CA ASN A 111 2.60 -10.17 28.40
C ASN A 111 3.76 -9.20 28.61
N GLU A 112 4.81 -9.66 29.27
CA GLU A 112 6.04 -8.93 29.54
C GLU A 112 6.64 -8.36 28.25
N PHE A 113 6.64 -9.15 27.16
CA PHE A 113 7.08 -8.71 25.84
C PHE A 113 6.05 -7.80 25.16
N LYS A 114 4.77 -8.19 25.16
CA LYS A 114 3.68 -7.44 24.48
C LYS A 114 3.54 -6.01 24.97
N GLU A 115 3.65 -5.80 26.28
CA GLU A 115 3.52 -4.49 26.92
C GLU A 115 4.69 -3.54 26.57
N ARG A 116 5.80 -4.05 26.02
CA ARG A 116 6.96 -3.26 25.55
C ARG A 116 6.85 -2.88 24.07
N VAL A 117 5.93 -3.46 23.31
CA VAL A 117 5.72 -3.13 21.90
C VAL A 117 5.43 -1.64 21.67
N PRO A 118 4.53 -0.97 22.44
CA PRO A 118 4.32 0.47 22.31
C PRO A 118 5.60 1.28 22.52
N THR A 119 6.37 0.94 23.57
CA THR A 119 7.62 1.64 23.89
C THR A 119 8.63 1.50 22.76
N MET A 120 8.86 0.29 22.24
CA MET A 120 9.75 0.08 21.10
C MET A 120 9.29 0.88 19.87
N LEU A 121 8.00 0.85 19.54
CA LEU A 121 7.47 1.59 18.39
C LEU A 121 7.58 3.11 18.54
N SER A 122 7.51 3.64 19.76
CA SER A 122 7.67 5.07 20.03
C SER A 122 9.09 5.59 19.80
N LEU A 123 10.08 4.69 19.69
CA LEU A 123 11.47 5.03 19.44
C LEU A 123 11.82 5.10 17.94
N LEU A 124 10.89 4.75 17.05
CA LEU A 124 11.12 4.84 15.60
C LEU A 124 11.39 6.29 15.20
N SER A 125 12.52 6.52 14.53
CA SER A 125 12.92 7.85 14.05
C SER A 125 13.48 7.76 12.63
N PRO A 126 12.97 8.55 11.66
CA PRO A 126 13.53 8.59 10.32
C PRO A 126 15.03 8.92 10.29
N GLY A 127 15.47 9.82 11.18
CA GLY A 127 16.86 10.28 11.30
C GLY A 127 17.67 9.47 12.32
N ASP A 128 17.37 8.18 12.43
CA ASP A 128 18.08 7.27 13.30
C ASP A 128 19.49 6.99 12.76
N GLU A 129 20.50 7.52 13.44
CA GLU A 129 21.91 7.21 13.17
C GLU A 129 22.29 5.81 13.67
N THR A 130 21.47 5.21 14.53
CA THR A 130 21.62 3.86 15.03
C THR A 130 20.79 2.88 14.21
N ASP A 131 21.16 1.60 14.22
CA ASP A 131 20.38 0.55 13.56
C ASP A 131 19.09 0.18 14.35
N ASP A 132 18.70 1.00 15.33
CA ASP A 132 17.66 0.69 16.30
C ASP A 132 16.28 0.62 15.65
N SER A 133 15.95 1.56 14.77
CA SER A 133 14.69 1.56 14.00
C SER A 133 14.58 0.32 13.11
N ALA A 134 15.68 -0.10 12.47
CA ALA A 134 15.71 -1.33 11.67
C ALA A 134 15.47 -2.56 12.55
N LYS A 135 16.12 -2.65 13.72
CA LYS A 135 15.95 -3.73 14.69
C LYS A 135 14.52 -3.79 15.25
N ILE A 136 13.95 -2.66 15.63
CA ILE A 136 12.55 -2.56 16.11
C ILE A 136 11.59 -3.07 15.04
N LEU A 137 11.72 -2.61 13.80
CA LEU A 137 10.85 -3.06 12.71
C LEU A 137 11.06 -4.55 12.39
N LYS A 138 12.29 -5.06 12.53
CA LYS A 138 12.58 -6.50 12.42
C LYS A 138 11.92 -7.32 13.52
N ILE A 139 11.84 -6.80 14.76
CA ILE A 139 11.04 -7.40 15.83
C ILE A 139 9.56 -7.45 15.42
N MET A 140 9.00 -6.36 14.87
CA MET A 140 7.61 -6.34 14.40
C MET A 140 7.36 -7.33 13.25
N ILE A 141 8.32 -7.50 12.35
CA ILE A 141 8.29 -8.53 11.30
C ILE A 141 8.21 -9.92 11.93
N ARG A 142 8.94 -10.20 13.01
CA ARG A 142 8.84 -11.49 13.71
C ARG A 142 7.49 -11.65 14.39
N ILE A 143 6.97 -10.62 15.06
CA ILE A 143 5.60 -10.63 15.63
C ILE A 143 4.56 -10.96 14.54
N SER A 144 4.67 -10.34 13.37
CA SER A 144 3.74 -10.56 12.25
C SER A 144 3.76 -11.99 11.69
N ALA A 145 4.84 -12.74 11.92
CA ALA A 145 5.02 -14.10 11.41
C ALA A 145 4.27 -15.17 12.25
N TYR A 146 3.87 -14.85 13.48
CA TYR A 146 3.27 -15.81 14.41
C TYR A 146 1.80 -15.49 14.69
N PRO A 147 0.84 -16.32 14.25
CA PRO A 147 -0.60 -16.07 14.40
C PRO A 147 -1.07 -15.84 15.84
N GLN A 148 -0.36 -16.37 16.83
CA GLN A 148 -0.69 -16.26 18.25
C GLN A 148 -0.53 -14.83 18.81
N ILE A 149 0.21 -13.97 18.11
CA ILE A 149 0.49 -12.59 18.54
C ILE A 149 0.28 -11.57 17.43
N SER A 150 0.33 -11.96 16.15
CA SER A 150 0.34 -11.05 15.01
C SER A 150 -0.81 -10.02 14.99
N MET A 151 -1.99 -10.37 15.52
CA MET A 151 -3.13 -9.47 15.65
C MET A 151 -2.83 -8.22 16.51
N ILE A 152 -1.83 -8.24 17.39
CA ILE A 152 -1.44 -7.04 18.16
C ILE A 152 -1.03 -5.88 17.24
N LEU A 153 -0.50 -6.20 16.05
CA LEU A 153 -0.07 -5.21 15.06
C LEU A 153 -1.26 -4.53 14.36
N THR A 154 -2.48 -5.03 14.47
CA THR A 154 -3.65 -4.33 13.93
C THR A 154 -4.12 -3.18 14.82
N ASN A 155 -3.45 -2.93 15.95
CA ASN A 155 -3.72 -1.78 16.80
C ASN A 155 -3.48 -0.47 16.02
N PRO A 156 -4.48 0.44 15.93
CA PRO A 156 -4.35 1.68 15.19
C PRO A 156 -3.19 2.58 15.66
N GLU A 157 -2.89 2.63 16.96
CA GLU A 157 -1.79 3.47 17.48
C GLU A 157 -0.44 2.95 17.00
N TYR A 158 -0.25 1.63 16.98
CA TYR A 158 1.00 1.00 16.56
C TYR A 158 1.26 1.25 15.08
N GLN A 159 0.21 1.13 14.28
CA GLN A 159 0.26 1.37 12.85
C GLN A 159 0.43 2.85 12.53
N SER A 160 -0.12 3.75 13.34
CA SER A 160 0.17 5.18 13.22
C SER A 160 1.66 5.45 13.41
N MET A 161 2.31 4.90 14.45
CA MET A 161 3.75 5.11 14.68
C MET A 161 4.61 4.59 13.52
N ILE A 162 4.27 3.40 12.99
CA ILE A 162 4.98 2.82 11.83
C ILE A 162 4.78 3.67 10.57
N LEU A 163 3.56 4.15 10.32
CA LEU A 163 3.26 5.01 9.17
C LEU A 163 3.90 6.39 9.30
N ASP A 164 3.95 6.96 10.50
CA ASP A 164 4.60 8.24 10.76
C ASP A 164 6.11 8.14 10.49
N TYR A 165 6.75 7.05 10.92
CA TYR A 165 8.13 6.72 10.54
C TYR A 165 8.29 6.58 9.01
N LEU A 166 7.45 5.76 8.37
CA LEU A 166 7.53 5.47 6.94
C LEU A 166 7.38 6.75 6.11
N LEU A 167 6.40 7.59 6.44
CA LEU A 167 6.13 8.85 5.75
C LEU A 167 7.23 9.87 6.00
N GLY A 168 7.74 9.99 7.23
CA GLY A 168 8.87 10.86 7.55
C GLY A 168 10.16 10.47 6.81
N SER A 169 10.39 9.17 6.62
CA SER A 169 11.55 8.68 5.85
C SER A 169 11.50 9.04 4.36
N PHE A 170 10.32 9.40 3.81
CA PHE A 170 10.24 9.94 2.46
C PHE A 170 10.80 11.36 2.37
N GLU A 171 10.55 12.19 3.39
CA GLU A 171 11.02 13.59 3.45
C GLU A 171 12.53 13.68 3.69
N GLU A 172 13.10 12.79 4.51
CA GLU A 172 14.53 12.82 4.84
C GLU A 172 15.44 12.35 3.69
N LYS A 173 14.96 11.47 2.80
CA LYS A 173 15.67 11.16 1.54
C LYS A 173 15.99 12.42 0.71
N VAL A 174 15.29 13.54 0.94
CA VAL A 174 15.56 14.85 0.32
C VAL A 174 16.70 15.62 1.02
N LEU A 175 16.90 15.43 2.32
CA LEU A 175 17.93 16.10 3.12
C LEU A 175 19.29 15.39 3.09
N THR A 176 19.32 14.06 2.89
CA THR A 176 20.55 13.25 2.88
C THR A 176 21.23 13.14 1.52
N MET A 177 21.12 14.16 0.65
CA MET A 177 22.15 14.40 -0.38
C MET A 177 23.49 14.90 0.22
N ALA A 178 23.65 14.82 1.55
CA ALA A 178 24.92 14.95 2.26
C ALA A 178 25.55 13.55 2.51
N PRO A 179 26.88 13.39 2.40
CA PRO A 179 27.51 12.10 2.11
C PRO A 179 27.89 11.26 3.36
N ALA A 180 27.12 11.31 4.46
CA ALA A 180 27.56 10.75 5.74
C ALA A 180 26.86 9.45 6.20
N ILE A 181 25.64 9.14 5.73
CA ILE A 181 24.91 7.94 6.16
C ILE A 181 24.93 6.90 5.04
N PRO A 182 25.34 5.63 5.27
CA PRO A 182 25.27 4.60 4.25
C PRO A 182 23.82 4.41 3.79
N SER A 183 23.56 4.66 2.51
CA SER A 183 22.23 4.54 1.88
C SER A 183 21.57 3.16 2.05
N ALA A 184 22.35 2.15 2.46
CA ALA A 184 21.88 0.80 2.74
C ALA A 184 21.03 0.69 4.03
N ILE A 185 21.37 1.42 5.10
CA ILE A 185 20.74 1.26 6.44
C ILE A 185 19.35 1.91 6.47
N VAL A 186 19.24 3.16 5.97
CA VAL A 186 17.95 3.87 5.82
C VAL A 186 17.02 3.11 4.86
N GLY A 187 17.59 2.45 3.84
CA GLY A 187 16.84 1.59 2.93
C GLY A 187 16.27 0.34 3.62
N GLU A 188 17.03 -0.29 4.53
CA GLU A 188 16.61 -1.52 5.22
C GLU A 188 15.43 -1.27 6.17
N ALA A 189 15.54 -0.28 7.07
CA ALA A 189 14.48 0.06 8.00
C ALA A 189 13.19 0.50 7.27
N HIS A 190 13.33 1.32 6.22
CA HIS A 190 12.22 1.70 5.36
C HIS A 190 11.49 0.48 4.75
N ASN A 191 12.24 -0.46 4.17
CA ASN A 191 11.68 -1.68 3.60
C ASN A 191 11.02 -2.57 4.67
N HIS A 192 11.60 -2.63 5.87
CA HIS A 192 10.99 -3.32 6.99
C HIS A 192 9.64 -2.72 7.39
N ALA A 193 9.52 -1.39 7.45
CA ALA A 193 8.25 -0.72 7.73
C ALA A 193 7.17 -1.05 6.69
N ILE A 194 7.51 -1.00 5.39
CA ILE A 194 6.59 -1.45 4.32
C ILE A 194 6.15 -2.89 4.56
N MET A 195 7.10 -3.79 4.84
CA MET A 195 6.79 -5.20 5.06
C MET A 195 5.86 -5.42 6.27
N VAL A 196 6.03 -4.67 7.37
CA VAL A 196 5.11 -4.74 8.52
C VAL A 196 3.71 -4.29 8.14
N CYS A 197 3.56 -3.17 7.42
CA CYS A 197 2.27 -2.69 6.94
C CYS A 197 1.59 -3.73 6.04
N THR A 198 2.28 -4.24 5.02
CA THR A 198 1.75 -5.24 4.08
C THR A 198 1.31 -6.52 4.82
N ARG A 199 2.15 -7.02 5.74
CA ARG A 199 1.79 -8.21 6.54
C ARG A 199 0.60 -7.95 7.45
N THR A 200 0.42 -6.73 7.97
CA THR A 200 -0.74 -6.39 8.79
C THR A 200 -2.04 -6.51 7.99
N PHE A 201 -2.06 -6.10 6.72
CA PHE A 201 -3.23 -6.31 5.86
C PHE A 201 -3.50 -7.80 5.61
N LEU A 202 -2.46 -8.60 5.38
CA LEU A 202 -2.59 -10.06 5.22
C LEU A 202 -3.07 -10.76 6.50
N ILE A 203 -2.63 -10.30 7.68
CA ILE A 203 -3.10 -10.78 8.98
C ILE A 203 -4.61 -10.54 9.12
N ILE A 204 -5.09 -9.35 8.76
CA ILE A 204 -6.53 -9.03 8.75
C ILE A 204 -7.26 -9.93 7.75
N GLN A 205 -6.71 -10.09 6.55
CA GLN A 205 -7.31 -10.94 5.52
C GLN A 205 -7.51 -12.38 6.01
N GLU A 206 -6.48 -12.97 6.62
CA GLU A 206 -6.53 -14.35 7.10
C GLU A 206 -7.39 -14.48 8.36
N GLY A 207 -7.28 -13.55 9.31
CA GLY A 207 -8.13 -13.52 10.50
C GLY A 207 -9.61 -13.38 10.15
N PHE A 208 -9.94 -12.59 9.14
CA PHE A 208 -11.33 -12.36 8.72
C PHE A 208 -11.98 -13.62 8.13
N LYS A 209 -11.20 -14.47 7.44
CA LYS A 209 -11.69 -15.78 6.97
C LYS A 209 -12.05 -16.71 8.12
N GLN A 210 -11.31 -16.62 9.24
CA GLN A 210 -11.50 -17.49 10.39
C GLN A 210 -12.63 -16.99 11.31
N ASN A 211 -12.66 -15.69 11.62
CA ASN A 211 -13.67 -15.09 12.49
C ASN A 211 -13.87 -13.60 12.16
N SER A 212 -14.70 -13.32 11.16
CA SER A 212 -15.00 -11.96 10.70
C SER A 212 -15.47 -11.03 11.82
N LYS A 213 -16.39 -11.48 12.68
CA LYS A 213 -16.96 -10.68 13.78
C LYS A 213 -15.90 -10.22 14.78
N ALA A 214 -15.02 -11.13 15.21
CA ALA A 214 -13.96 -10.80 16.15
C ALA A 214 -12.95 -9.82 15.53
N VAL A 215 -12.57 -10.04 14.27
CA VAL A 215 -11.65 -9.14 13.57
C VAL A 215 -12.20 -7.73 13.49
N LEU A 216 -13.44 -7.56 13.03
CA LEU A 216 -14.09 -6.24 12.94
C LEU A 216 -14.15 -5.50 14.29
N GLN A 217 -14.35 -6.24 15.37
CA GLN A 217 -14.34 -5.66 16.72
C GLN A 217 -12.93 -5.20 17.13
N ILE A 218 -11.91 -6.01 16.87
CA ILE A 218 -10.52 -5.72 17.24
C ILE A 218 -9.95 -4.58 16.38
N THR A 219 -10.32 -4.51 15.10
CA THR A 219 -9.75 -3.58 14.12
C THR A 219 -10.62 -2.35 13.87
N GLY A 220 -11.59 -2.05 14.74
CA GLY A 220 -12.57 -0.97 14.57
C GLY A 220 -12.01 0.32 13.95
N GLY A 221 -10.97 0.89 14.57
CA GLY A 221 -10.34 2.13 14.11
C GLY A 221 -9.20 1.97 13.08
N PHE A 222 -8.85 0.75 12.67
CA PHE A 222 -7.65 0.48 11.87
C PHE A 222 -7.74 1.10 10.47
N LEU A 223 -8.77 0.72 9.70
CA LEU A 223 -8.90 1.17 8.31
C LEU A 223 -9.00 2.70 8.18
N PRO A 224 -9.88 3.42 8.91
CA PRO A 224 -9.95 4.87 8.78
C PRO A 224 -8.65 5.56 9.19
N MET A 225 -7.93 5.04 10.20
CA MET A 225 -6.63 5.58 10.61
C MET A 225 -5.59 5.42 9.49
N VAL A 226 -5.38 4.19 9.00
CA VAL A 226 -4.40 3.89 7.94
C VAL A 226 -4.69 4.73 6.69
N MET A 227 -5.95 4.74 6.23
CA MET A 227 -6.31 5.42 5.00
C MET A 227 -6.13 6.95 5.10
N ASN A 228 -6.54 7.58 6.20
CA ASN A 228 -6.32 9.02 6.37
C ASN A 228 -4.83 9.38 6.50
N LYS A 229 -4.04 8.57 7.20
CA LYS A 229 -2.59 8.80 7.36
C LYS A 229 -1.85 8.72 6.02
N ILE A 230 -2.24 7.82 5.12
CA ILE A 230 -1.57 7.67 3.82
C ILE A 230 -2.13 8.66 2.78
N SER A 231 -3.45 8.86 2.72
CA SER A 231 -4.09 9.67 1.67
C SER A 231 -3.79 11.16 1.80
N ARG A 232 -3.58 11.66 3.03
CA ARG A 232 -3.34 13.08 3.27
C ARG A 232 -1.99 13.53 2.67
N PRO A 233 -0.84 12.89 2.99
CA PRO A 233 0.42 13.14 2.32
C PRO A 233 0.36 12.94 0.81
N PHE A 234 -0.42 11.97 0.31
CA PHE A 234 -0.60 11.77 -1.13
C PHE A 234 -1.14 13.01 -1.86
N SER A 235 -1.96 13.81 -1.17
CA SER A 235 -2.52 15.05 -1.71
C SER A 235 -1.61 16.27 -1.56
N THR A 236 -0.60 16.22 -0.68
CA THR A 236 0.22 17.40 -0.29
C THR A 236 1.70 17.27 -0.63
N LEU A 237 2.25 16.06 -0.72
CA LEU A 237 3.66 15.83 -1.00
C LEU A 237 4.01 16.06 -2.47
N THR A 238 5.30 16.28 -2.73
CA THR A 238 5.86 16.49 -4.07
C THR A 238 5.68 15.25 -4.95
N GLU A 239 5.64 15.45 -6.27
CA GLU A 239 5.43 14.38 -7.26
C GLU A 239 6.41 13.20 -7.14
N ALA A 240 7.62 13.42 -6.59
CA ALA A 240 8.67 12.40 -6.51
C ALA A 240 8.31 11.20 -5.61
N HIS A 241 7.57 11.42 -4.51
CA HIS A 241 7.25 10.37 -3.53
C HIS A 241 5.87 9.73 -3.75
N LYS A 242 5.06 10.34 -4.61
CA LYS A 242 3.70 9.86 -4.90
C LYS A 242 3.64 8.44 -5.44
N PRO A 243 4.57 7.93 -6.27
CA PRO A 243 4.53 6.54 -6.71
C PRO A 243 4.64 5.53 -5.57
N GLU A 244 5.47 5.81 -4.55
CA GLU A 244 5.62 4.92 -3.39
C GLU A 244 4.36 4.94 -2.51
N ILE A 245 3.78 6.11 -2.30
CA ILE A 245 2.51 6.28 -1.57
C ILE A 245 1.34 5.64 -2.32
N LEU A 246 1.32 5.79 -3.65
CA LEU A 246 0.33 5.16 -4.53
C LEU A 246 0.37 3.64 -4.37
N ARG A 247 1.56 3.03 -4.39
CA ARG A 247 1.71 1.59 -4.15
C ARG A 247 1.21 1.18 -2.77
N LEU A 248 1.53 1.95 -1.73
CA LEU A 248 1.06 1.67 -0.37
C LEU A 248 -0.48 1.74 -0.25
N LEU A 249 -1.12 2.72 -0.91
CA LEU A 249 -2.58 2.83 -1.01
C LEU A 249 -3.21 1.66 -1.78
N THR A 250 -2.57 1.24 -2.87
CA THR A 250 -3.02 0.09 -3.65
C THR A 250 -2.97 -1.18 -2.80
N ASP A 251 -1.85 -1.45 -2.14
CA ASP A 251 -1.66 -2.63 -1.30
C ASP A 251 -2.60 -2.63 -0.11
N SER A 252 -2.82 -1.47 0.54
CA SER A 252 -3.69 -1.39 1.72
C SER A 252 -5.14 -1.78 1.43
N ILE A 253 -5.62 -1.55 0.21
CA ILE A 253 -6.98 -1.91 -0.20
C ILE A 253 -7.03 -3.28 -0.87
N ALA A 254 -6.01 -3.63 -1.67
CA ALA A 254 -5.97 -4.86 -2.44
C ALA A 254 -6.01 -6.11 -1.55
N TYR A 255 -5.22 -6.12 -0.48
CA TYR A 255 -5.10 -7.27 0.43
C TYR A 255 -6.29 -7.43 1.38
N LEU A 256 -7.06 -6.37 1.63
CA LEU A 256 -8.19 -6.44 2.55
C LEU A 256 -9.42 -7.12 1.92
N PRO A 257 -10.15 -7.97 2.68
CA PRO A 257 -11.40 -8.58 2.19
C PRO A 257 -12.44 -7.53 1.80
N ALA A 258 -13.14 -7.72 0.69
CA ALA A 258 -14.15 -6.77 0.23
C ALA A 258 -15.25 -6.50 1.28
N ALA A 259 -15.75 -7.55 1.93
CA ALA A 259 -16.75 -7.43 3.00
C ALA A 259 -16.23 -6.65 4.23
N TYR A 260 -14.93 -6.79 4.56
CA TYR A 260 -14.30 -6.04 5.63
C TYR A 260 -14.28 -4.54 5.31
N VAL A 261 -13.80 -4.18 4.12
CA VAL A 261 -13.72 -2.79 3.64
C VAL A 261 -15.12 -2.16 3.63
N GLN A 262 -16.10 -2.83 3.04
CA GLN A 262 -17.49 -2.35 2.97
C GLN A 262 -18.11 -2.11 4.35
N GLN A 263 -17.84 -2.99 5.33
CA GLN A 263 -18.38 -2.82 6.68
C GLN A 263 -17.75 -1.64 7.42
N HIS A 264 -16.43 -1.45 7.29
CA HIS A 264 -15.76 -0.29 7.90
C HIS A 264 -16.18 1.03 7.26
N ILE A 265 -16.37 1.06 5.94
CA ILE A 265 -16.89 2.26 5.25
C ILE A 265 -18.25 2.67 5.80
N LYS A 266 -19.16 1.69 5.97
CA LYS A 266 -20.48 1.93 6.57
C LYS A 266 -20.38 2.41 8.02
N ALA A 267 -19.42 1.91 8.79
CA ALA A 267 -19.23 2.30 10.19
C ALA A 267 -18.52 3.66 10.37
N HIS A 268 -17.70 4.09 9.41
CA HIS A 268 -16.83 5.27 9.50
C HIS A 268 -17.03 6.22 8.31
N MET A 269 -18.27 6.61 8.04
CA MET A 269 -18.61 7.38 6.83
C MET A 269 -17.91 8.75 6.76
N VAL A 270 -17.71 9.42 7.91
CA VAL A 270 -17.09 10.76 7.96
C VAL A 270 -15.62 10.69 7.62
N GLU A 271 -14.89 9.78 8.26
CA GLU A 271 -13.48 9.51 8.00
C GLU A 271 -13.29 9.00 6.57
N THR A 272 -14.25 8.22 6.07
CA THR A 272 -14.27 7.72 4.70
C THR A 272 -14.36 8.83 3.66
N ARG A 273 -15.26 9.80 3.85
CA ARG A 273 -15.33 10.98 2.98
C ARG A 273 -14.02 11.76 2.98
N SER A 274 -13.37 11.90 4.14
CA SER A 274 -12.10 12.62 4.28
C SER A 274 -10.97 12.00 3.45
N TRP A 275 -10.68 10.71 3.65
CA TRP A 275 -9.58 10.07 2.92
C TRP A 275 -9.89 9.89 1.44
N ILE A 276 -11.16 9.67 1.04
CA ILE A 276 -11.56 9.62 -0.37
C ILE A 276 -11.28 10.96 -1.07
N LYS A 277 -11.61 12.08 -0.41
CA LYS A 277 -11.35 13.42 -0.96
C LYS A 277 -9.85 13.65 -1.18
N ALA A 278 -9.03 13.31 -0.19
CA ALA A 278 -7.57 13.44 -0.29
C ALA A 278 -7.01 12.53 -1.39
N LEU A 279 -7.50 11.29 -1.48
CA LEU A 279 -7.13 10.31 -2.49
C LEU A 279 -7.42 10.80 -3.91
N LYS A 280 -8.64 11.30 -4.16
CA LYS A 280 -9.04 11.89 -5.45
C LYS A 280 -8.14 13.08 -5.80
N SER A 281 -7.84 13.94 -4.82
CA SER A 281 -6.94 15.08 -5.05
C SER A 281 -5.54 14.65 -5.48
N GLY A 282 -4.93 13.68 -4.79
CA GLY A 282 -3.62 13.15 -5.17
C GLY A 282 -3.62 12.47 -6.54
N LEU A 283 -4.66 11.69 -6.85
CA LEU A 283 -4.84 11.06 -8.17
C LEU A 283 -5.02 12.10 -9.28
N ILE A 284 -5.78 13.18 -9.05
CA ILE A 284 -5.89 14.27 -10.02
C ILE A 284 -4.50 14.84 -10.34
N GLN A 285 -3.67 15.06 -9.32
CA GLN A 285 -2.33 15.64 -9.50
C GLN A 285 -1.43 14.72 -10.35
N LEU A 286 -1.43 13.41 -10.08
CA LEU A 286 -0.71 12.42 -10.89
C LEU A 286 -1.26 12.33 -12.32
N LEU A 287 -2.57 12.14 -12.47
CA LEU A 287 -3.20 11.92 -13.77
C LEU A 287 -3.19 13.17 -14.67
N SER A 288 -3.14 14.37 -14.08
CA SER A 288 -3.08 15.63 -14.85
C SER A 288 -1.68 15.96 -15.36
N THR A 289 -0.65 15.28 -14.87
CA THR A 289 0.74 15.53 -15.23
C THR A 289 1.28 14.42 -16.12
N ARG A 290 2.38 14.69 -16.84
CA ARG A 290 3.02 13.68 -17.69
C ARG A 290 3.77 12.68 -16.80
N GLN A 291 3.14 11.55 -16.53
CA GLN A 291 3.70 10.49 -15.69
C GLN A 291 4.49 9.47 -16.51
N ALA A 292 5.40 8.77 -15.83
CA ALA A 292 6.01 7.56 -16.37
C ALA A 292 4.91 6.49 -16.60
N PRO A 293 5.01 5.63 -17.63
CA PRO A 293 3.98 4.64 -17.96
C PRO A 293 3.57 3.77 -16.75
N LYS A 294 4.55 3.28 -15.99
CA LYS A 294 4.32 2.45 -14.80
C LYS A 294 3.47 3.15 -13.73
N THR A 295 3.78 4.41 -13.40
CA THR A 295 3.01 5.18 -12.40
C THR A 295 1.57 5.39 -12.86
N ARG A 296 1.35 5.58 -14.16
CA ARG A 296 0.02 5.72 -14.73
C ARG A 296 -0.76 4.40 -14.66
N ASP A 297 -0.12 3.28 -14.98
CA ASP A 297 -0.71 1.94 -14.85
C ASP A 297 -1.10 1.66 -13.40
N ASP A 298 -0.22 2.02 -12.44
CA ASP A 298 -0.50 1.91 -11.00
C ASP A 298 -1.70 2.78 -10.56
N CYS A 299 -1.91 3.95 -11.18
CA CYS A 299 -3.10 4.77 -10.93
C CYS A 299 -4.38 4.06 -11.37
N PHE A 300 -4.39 3.47 -12.58
CA PHE A 300 -5.53 2.70 -13.06
C PHE A 300 -5.79 1.45 -12.21
N LYS A 301 -4.72 0.80 -11.73
CA LYS A 301 -4.81 -0.32 -10.78
C LYS A 301 -5.53 0.07 -9.51
N LEU A 302 -5.13 1.20 -8.89
CA LEU A 302 -5.80 1.71 -7.70
C LEU A 302 -7.26 2.07 -7.98
N ILE A 303 -7.55 2.76 -9.09
CA ILE A 303 -8.90 3.18 -9.47
C ILE A 303 -9.82 1.96 -9.65
N GLY A 304 -9.37 0.94 -10.38
CA GLY A 304 -10.16 -0.28 -10.60
C GLY A 304 -10.42 -1.03 -9.29
N ILE A 305 -9.41 -1.16 -8.42
CA ILE A 305 -9.58 -1.77 -7.09
C ILE A 305 -10.59 -0.98 -6.25
N LEU A 306 -10.52 0.36 -6.28
CA LEU A 306 -11.47 1.21 -5.56
C LEU A 306 -12.90 1.06 -6.10
N LEU A 307 -13.08 0.98 -7.42
CA LEU A 307 -14.40 0.71 -8.01
C LEU A 307 -14.97 -0.63 -7.53
N GLN A 308 -14.16 -1.69 -7.53
CA GLN A 308 -14.59 -3.01 -7.05
C GLN A 308 -14.93 -3.04 -5.54
N ARG A 309 -14.30 -2.19 -4.74
CA ARG A 309 -14.44 -2.18 -3.27
C ARG A 309 -15.50 -1.20 -2.78
N LEU A 310 -15.60 -0.03 -3.41
CA LEU A 310 -16.46 1.09 -3.02
C LEU A 310 -17.73 1.20 -3.87
N GLY A 311 -17.73 0.60 -5.07
CA GLY A 311 -18.82 0.72 -6.04
C GLY A 311 -18.72 1.96 -6.94
N PRO A 312 -19.66 2.10 -7.89
CA PRO A 312 -19.67 3.17 -8.88
C PRO A 312 -19.84 4.56 -8.26
N GLU A 313 -20.57 4.66 -7.14
CA GLU A 313 -20.80 5.88 -6.37
C GLU A 313 -19.52 6.58 -5.91
N TRP A 314 -18.41 5.83 -5.78
CA TRP A 314 -17.13 6.45 -5.48
C TRP A 314 -16.61 7.30 -6.63
N LEU A 315 -16.75 6.84 -7.88
CA LEU A 315 -16.32 7.59 -9.06
C LEU A 315 -17.37 8.63 -9.46
N PHE A 316 -18.64 8.25 -9.42
CA PHE A 316 -19.80 9.06 -9.78
C PHE A 316 -20.78 9.20 -8.62
N PRO A 317 -20.49 10.05 -7.61
CA PRO A 317 -21.36 10.18 -6.45
C PRO A 317 -22.68 10.85 -6.81
N GLU A 318 -23.79 10.31 -6.29
CA GLU A 318 -25.10 10.98 -6.31
C GLU A 318 -25.00 12.41 -5.74
N THR A 319 -25.41 13.38 -6.54
CA THR A 319 -25.49 14.78 -6.15
C THR A 319 -26.79 15.00 -5.38
N SER A 320 -26.71 15.01 -4.04
CA SER A 320 -27.87 15.36 -3.22
C SER A 320 -28.35 16.78 -3.54
N SER A 321 -29.65 16.91 -3.81
CA SER A 321 -30.36 18.16 -4.15
C SER A 321 -30.31 19.25 -3.07
N ASP A 322 -29.80 18.95 -1.87
CA ASP A 322 -29.71 19.87 -0.73
C ASP A 322 -28.73 21.05 -0.92
N ASN A 323 -27.85 21.02 -1.93
CA ASN A 323 -26.86 22.09 -2.14
C ASN A 323 -27.30 23.23 -3.09
N LEU A 324 -28.56 23.25 -3.56
CA LEU A 324 -29.07 24.21 -4.54
C LEU A 324 -29.17 25.68 -4.03
N HIS A 325 -28.78 25.98 -2.79
CA HIS A 325 -28.83 27.35 -2.25
C HIS A 325 -27.49 28.06 -2.05
N GLN A 326 -26.37 27.53 -2.54
CA GLN A 326 -25.10 28.28 -2.56
C GLN A 326 -24.56 28.47 -3.98
N THR A 327 -25.33 29.17 -4.82
CA THR A 327 -24.77 29.82 -6.00
C THR A 327 -23.95 31.04 -5.56
N VAL A 328 -22.64 30.85 -5.35
CA VAL A 328 -21.70 31.98 -5.39
C VAL A 328 -21.45 32.32 -6.87
N PRO A 329 -21.64 33.57 -7.32
CA PRO A 329 -21.44 33.90 -8.73
C PRO A 329 -19.96 33.82 -9.10
N ALA A 330 -19.63 32.97 -10.07
CA ALA A 330 -18.29 32.84 -10.63
C ALA A 330 -17.87 34.12 -11.39
N PRO A 331 -16.63 34.65 -11.19
CA PRO A 331 -16.15 35.77 -11.99
C PRO A 331 -15.70 35.27 -13.37
N LYS A 332 -16.32 35.81 -14.43
CA LYS A 332 -15.92 35.56 -15.82
C LYS A 332 -14.56 36.20 -16.11
N LYS A 333 -13.49 35.39 -16.21
CA LYS A 333 -12.25 35.77 -16.92
C LYS A 333 -11.83 34.66 -17.87
N LYS A 334 -11.72 35.00 -19.16
CA LYS A 334 -11.08 34.18 -20.20
C LYS A 334 -9.61 33.95 -19.79
N GLN A 335 -9.21 32.69 -19.62
CA GLN A 335 -7.81 32.31 -19.42
C GLN A 335 -7.34 31.40 -20.56
N SER A 336 -6.12 31.68 -21.03
CA SER A 336 -5.42 30.97 -22.09
C SER A 336 -4.79 29.66 -21.58
N PRO A 337 -4.36 28.74 -22.46
CA PRO A 337 -4.00 27.37 -22.10
C PRO A 337 -2.73 27.22 -21.22
N GLY A 338 -1.94 28.30 -21.06
CA GLY A 338 -0.66 28.26 -20.33
C GLY A 338 -0.73 28.54 -18.82
N SER A 339 -1.91 28.83 -18.27
CA SER A 339 -2.08 29.29 -16.86
C SER A 339 -2.57 28.20 -15.90
N LEU A 340 -2.79 26.96 -16.37
CA LEU A 340 -3.41 25.88 -15.58
C LEU A 340 -2.52 25.32 -14.45
N VAL A 341 -1.20 25.52 -14.53
CA VAL A 341 -0.25 24.96 -13.56
C VAL A 341 -0.07 25.87 -12.34
N SER A 342 -0.13 27.21 -12.49
CA SER A 342 0.08 28.12 -11.35
C SER A 342 -1.17 28.36 -10.48
N SER A 343 -2.33 27.84 -10.88
CA SER A 343 -3.58 27.93 -10.09
C SER A 343 -3.77 26.75 -9.14
N MET A 344 -2.84 25.79 -9.12
CA MET A 344 -2.96 24.54 -8.35
C MET A 344 -2.66 24.67 -6.85
N GLU A 345 -1.97 25.72 -6.41
CA GLU A 345 -1.40 25.75 -5.04
C GLU A 345 -2.23 26.54 -4.00
N SER A 346 -3.34 27.20 -4.34
CA SER A 346 -4.00 28.08 -3.35
C SER A 346 -5.53 28.20 -3.37
N LEU A 347 -6.26 27.35 -4.10
CA LEU A 347 -7.72 27.31 -4.00
C LEU A 347 -8.19 25.90 -3.63
N SER A 348 -8.67 25.74 -2.40
CA SER A 348 -9.30 24.52 -1.93
C SER A 348 -10.55 24.26 -2.78
N LEU A 349 -10.44 23.40 -3.79
CA LEU A 349 -11.59 22.97 -4.58
C LEU A 349 -12.66 22.39 -3.65
N SER A 350 -13.91 22.74 -3.94
CA SER A 350 -15.07 22.12 -3.29
C SER A 350 -15.10 20.61 -3.60
N GLU A 351 -15.78 19.83 -2.76
CA GLU A 351 -15.92 18.37 -2.97
C GLU A 351 -16.57 18.06 -4.33
N SER A 352 -17.57 18.86 -4.72
CA SER A 352 -18.24 18.75 -6.02
C SER A 352 -17.28 19.01 -7.20
N GLU A 353 -16.45 20.05 -7.13
CA GLU A 353 -15.46 20.35 -8.17
C GLU A 353 -14.40 19.25 -8.29
N ILE A 354 -13.95 18.69 -7.16
CA ILE A 354 -13.03 17.54 -7.15
C ILE A 354 -13.68 16.34 -7.82
N ASN A 355 -14.93 16.01 -7.47
CA ASN A 355 -15.64 14.87 -8.07
C ASN A 355 -15.81 15.05 -9.58
N LYS A 356 -16.26 16.22 -10.03
CA LYS A 356 -16.44 16.53 -11.46
C LYS A 356 -15.12 16.42 -12.23
N LYS A 357 -14.06 17.03 -11.70
CA LYS A 357 -12.74 17.00 -12.34
C LYS A 357 -12.16 15.59 -12.37
N PHE A 358 -12.28 14.85 -11.27
CA PHE A 358 -11.76 13.50 -11.14
C PHE A 358 -12.44 12.54 -12.12
N ALA A 359 -13.78 12.47 -12.10
CA ALA A 359 -14.53 11.56 -12.97
C ALA A 359 -14.28 11.84 -14.45
N GLY A 360 -14.32 13.10 -14.87
CA GLY A 360 -14.05 13.47 -16.26
C GLY A 360 -12.63 13.12 -16.69
N LEU A 361 -11.64 13.35 -15.82
CA LEU A 361 -10.24 13.00 -16.09
C LEU A 361 -10.05 11.49 -16.22
N VAL A 362 -10.62 10.71 -15.31
CA VAL A 362 -10.54 9.24 -15.32
C VAL A 362 -11.16 8.69 -16.61
N VAL A 363 -12.39 9.08 -16.96
CA VAL A 363 -13.06 8.60 -18.18
C VAL A 363 -12.24 8.93 -19.43
N HIS A 364 -11.77 10.18 -19.58
CA HIS A 364 -10.99 10.58 -20.74
C HIS A 364 -9.66 9.83 -20.84
N LEU A 365 -8.92 9.69 -19.73
CA LEU A 365 -7.65 8.99 -19.75
C LEU A 365 -7.83 7.50 -19.99
N THR A 366 -8.88 6.88 -19.44
CA THR A 366 -9.24 5.49 -19.75
C THR A 366 -9.50 5.31 -21.25
N CYS A 367 -10.29 6.20 -21.87
CA CYS A 367 -10.52 6.18 -23.32
C CYS A 367 -9.23 6.30 -24.14
N VAL A 368 -8.31 7.20 -23.74
CA VAL A 368 -6.99 7.31 -24.37
C VAL A 368 -6.19 6.03 -24.21
N GLU A 369 -6.17 5.47 -23.00
CA GLU A 369 -5.39 4.28 -22.69
C GLU A 369 -5.86 3.05 -23.44
N VAL A 370 -7.18 2.82 -23.51
CA VAL A 370 -7.76 1.73 -24.28
C VAL A 370 -7.40 1.85 -25.75
N ARG A 371 -7.51 3.04 -26.36
CA ARG A 371 -7.14 3.23 -27.77
C ARG A 371 -5.66 2.94 -28.02
N MET A 372 -4.78 3.43 -27.15
CA MET A 372 -3.35 3.13 -27.23
C MET A 372 -3.09 1.62 -27.16
N LEU A 373 -3.76 0.90 -26.26
CA LEU A 373 -3.63 -0.55 -26.14
C LEU A 373 -4.22 -1.31 -27.33
N MET A 374 -5.33 -0.83 -27.92
CA MET A 374 -5.89 -1.40 -29.15
C MET A 374 -4.92 -1.23 -30.33
N ASP A 375 -4.31 -0.04 -30.47
CA ASP A 375 -3.30 0.23 -31.51
C ASP A 375 -2.06 -0.65 -31.32
N GLU A 376 -1.57 -0.81 -30.09
CA GLU A 376 -0.46 -1.73 -29.76
C GLU A 376 -0.80 -3.18 -30.16
N LEU A 377 -2.01 -3.66 -29.85
CA LEU A 377 -2.46 -5.00 -30.21
C LEU A 377 -2.67 -5.18 -31.72
N ALA A 378 -3.21 -4.18 -32.43
CA ALA A 378 -3.39 -4.21 -33.88
C ALA A 378 -2.04 -4.24 -34.61
N ASN A 379 -1.05 -3.48 -34.12
CA ASN A 379 0.31 -3.51 -34.65
C ASN A 379 0.94 -4.90 -34.55
N ASP A 380 0.74 -5.59 -33.43
CA ASP A 380 1.21 -6.96 -33.24
C ASP A 380 0.57 -7.93 -34.25
N LEU A 381 -0.73 -7.80 -34.53
CA LEU A 381 -1.43 -8.62 -35.52
C LEU A 381 -0.89 -8.40 -36.94
N SER A 382 -0.53 -7.17 -37.28
CA SER A 382 -0.01 -6.81 -38.61
C SER A 382 1.44 -7.27 -38.84
N SER A 383 2.19 -7.56 -37.76
CA SER A 383 3.63 -7.82 -37.79
C SER A 383 3.99 -9.22 -38.34
N THR A 384 3.81 -9.41 -39.64
CA THR A 384 4.51 -10.43 -40.44
C THR A 384 5.90 -9.97 -40.92
N ALA A 385 6.35 -8.79 -40.52
CA ALA A 385 7.59 -8.15 -41.00
C ALA A 385 8.66 -8.02 -39.90
N LYS A 386 9.49 -9.06 -39.74
CA LYS A 386 10.65 -9.17 -38.82
C LYS A 386 10.30 -8.98 -37.33
N PRO A 387 10.93 -9.73 -36.42
CA PRO A 387 10.66 -9.54 -35.00
C PRO A 387 11.16 -8.14 -34.59
N ALA A 388 10.26 -7.19 -34.35
CA ALA A 388 10.55 -6.04 -33.50
C ALA A 388 10.98 -6.51 -32.09
N ALA A 389 10.65 -7.75 -31.73
CA ALA A 389 11.21 -8.50 -30.60
C ALA A 389 12.73 -8.73 -30.66
N ALA A 390 13.42 -8.46 -31.79
CA ALA A 390 14.89 -8.49 -31.83
C ALA A 390 15.54 -7.16 -31.39
N THR A 391 14.74 -6.11 -31.14
CA THR A 391 15.22 -4.78 -30.72
C THR A 391 14.55 -4.25 -29.45
N LEU A 392 13.45 -4.87 -28.99
CA LEU A 392 12.85 -4.57 -27.70
C LEU A 392 13.59 -5.37 -26.61
N SER A 393 13.88 -4.73 -25.49
CA SER A 393 14.45 -5.44 -24.35
C SER A 393 13.44 -6.49 -23.84
N GLU A 394 13.91 -7.59 -23.24
CA GLU A 394 13.02 -8.58 -22.61
C GLU A 394 12.09 -7.93 -21.56
N GLU A 395 12.54 -6.84 -20.94
CA GLU A 395 11.77 -6.05 -19.98
C GLU A 395 10.58 -5.33 -20.64
N ASP A 396 10.77 -4.72 -21.81
CA ASP A 396 9.70 -4.00 -22.53
C ASP A 396 8.60 -4.97 -23.01
N ALA A 397 8.99 -6.15 -23.50
CA ALA A 397 8.04 -7.17 -23.93
C ALA A 397 7.23 -7.72 -22.75
N SER A 398 7.88 -7.94 -21.60
CA SER A 398 7.20 -8.36 -20.37
C SER A 398 6.22 -7.28 -19.88
N GLN A 399 6.60 -6.01 -19.94
CA GLN A 399 5.75 -4.90 -19.52
C GLN A 399 4.53 -4.73 -20.44
N ALA A 400 4.71 -4.85 -21.76
CA ALA A 400 3.60 -4.81 -22.71
C ALA A 400 2.58 -5.93 -22.45
N LYS A 401 3.05 -7.14 -22.12
CA LYS A 401 2.19 -8.25 -21.74
C LYS A 401 1.39 -7.95 -20.47
N VAL A 402 2.05 -7.46 -19.41
CA VAL A 402 1.39 -7.09 -18.15
C VAL A 402 0.32 -6.02 -18.38
N ARG A 403 0.58 -5.01 -19.21
CA ARG A 403 -0.42 -3.97 -19.52
C ARG A 403 -1.67 -4.54 -20.19
N ARG A 404 -1.51 -5.52 -21.10
CA ARG A 404 -2.63 -6.19 -21.78
C ARG A 404 -3.45 -7.07 -20.83
N GLU A 405 -2.79 -7.76 -19.91
CA GLU A 405 -3.43 -8.73 -19.00
C GLU A 405 -3.98 -8.09 -17.72
N GLU A 406 -3.35 -7.03 -17.21
CA GLU A 406 -3.76 -6.38 -15.95
C GLU A 406 -4.46 -5.03 -16.15
N VAL A 407 -3.96 -4.16 -17.04
CA VAL A 407 -4.47 -2.77 -17.14
C VAL A 407 -5.71 -2.71 -18.03
N LEU A 408 -5.71 -3.40 -19.17
CA LEU A 408 -6.83 -3.37 -20.12
C LEU A 408 -8.17 -3.81 -19.49
N PRO A 409 -8.26 -4.91 -18.72
CA PRO A 409 -9.51 -5.30 -18.08
C PRO A 409 -10.04 -4.25 -17.09
N LEU A 410 -9.14 -3.61 -16.33
CA LEU A 410 -9.50 -2.53 -15.42
C LEU A 410 -10.01 -1.30 -16.17
N ALA A 411 -9.40 -0.98 -17.31
CA ALA A 411 -9.86 0.09 -18.18
C ALA A 411 -11.26 -0.19 -18.74
N TYR A 412 -11.54 -1.43 -19.15
CA TYR A 412 -12.89 -1.85 -19.57
C TYR A 412 -13.91 -1.78 -18.44
N GLU A 413 -13.55 -2.17 -17.22
CA GLU A 413 -14.42 -2.02 -16.04
C GLU A 413 -14.77 -0.54 -15.77
N ILE A 414 -13.79 0.36 -15.88
CA ILE A 414 -14.03 1.80 -15.76
C ILE A 414 -14.99 2.29 -16.85
N LEU A 415 -14.82 1.86 -18.11
CA LEU A 415 -15.73 2.23 -19.20
C LEU A 415 -17.14 1.70 -18.99
N GLU A 416 -17.29 0.44 -18.55
CA GLU A 416 -18.59 -0.19 -18.26
C GLU A 416 -19.35 0.60 -17.20
N VAL A 417 -18.69 0.92 -16.08
CA VAL A 417 -19.26 1.75 -15.01
C VAL A 417 -19.61 3.15 -15.52
N SER A 418 -18.78 3.72 -16.40
CA SER A 418 -19.03 5.05 -16.97
C SER A 418 -20.26 5.07 -17.88
N ILE A 419 -20.45 4.04 -18.71
CA ILE A 419 -21.65 3.90 -19.54
C ILE A 419 -22.89 3.74 -18.65
N GLY A 420 -22.82 2.85 -17.66
CA GLY A 420 -23.93 2.63 -16.72
C GLY A 420 -24.36 3.92 -16.00
N TYR A 421 -23.40 4.75 -15.57
CA TYR A 421 -23.70 6.07 -15.01
C TYR A 421 -24.40 7.00 -16.02
N LEU A 422 -23.91 7.08 -17.26
CA LEU A 422 -24.50 7.94 -18.28
C LEU A 422 -25.94 7.53 -18.64
N VAL A 423 -26.21 6.22 -18.69
CA VAL A 423 -27.57 5.67 -18.88
C VAL A 423 -28.46 6.03 -17.69
N HIS A 424 -27.97 5.84 -16.46
CA HIS A 424 -28.75 6.20 -15.28
C HIS A 424 -29.12 7.69 -15.25
N VAL A 425 -28.18 8.56 -15.62
CA VAL A 425 -28.43 10.02 -15.68
C VAL A 425 -29.43 10.39 -16.77
N SER A 426 -29.45 9.68 -17.91
CA SER A 426 -30.35 9.97 -19.03
C SER A 426 -31.79 9.51 -18.77
N GLU A 427 -31.98 8.43 -18.00
CA GLU A 427 -33.29 7.87 -17.67
C GLU A 427 -34.03 8.64 -16.56
N SER A 428 -33.30 9.28 -15.64
CA SER A 428 -33.89 9.97 -14.50
C SER A 428 -34.08 11.47 -14.76
N GLU A 429 -35.35 11.91 -14.78
CA GLU A 429 -35.72 13.33 -14.99
C GLU A 429 -35.14 14.26 -13.91
N GLU A 430 -34.92 13.75 -12.68
CA GLU A 430 -34.34 14.51 -11.56
C GLU A 430 -32.81 14.62 -11.65
N SER A 431 -32.13 13.69 -12.32
CA SER A 431 -30.66 13.66 -12.44
C SER A 431 -30.11 14.49 -13.59
N MET A 432 -30.94 14.85 -14.57
CA MET A 432 -30.51 15.68 -15.70
C MET A 432 -30.09 17.10 -15.27
N ASP A 433 -30.75 17.66 -14.24
CA ASP A 433 -30.39 18.97 -13.67
C ASP A 433 -29.29 18.91 -12.61
N CYS A 434 -29.03 17.72 -12.05
CA CYS A 434 -28.06 17.50 -10.97
C CYS A 434 -26.81 16.72 -11.41
N GLY A 435 -26.68 16.35 -12.68
CA GLY A 435 -25.60 15.51 -13.19
C GLY A 435 -24.19 16.07 -12.91
N LEU A 436 -23.22 15.17 -12.74
CA LEU A 436 -21.82 15.53 -12.45
C LEU A 436 -21.18 16.37 -13.57
N PHE A 437 -21.65 16.21 -14.80
CA PHE A 437 -21.11 16.86 -16.00
C PHE A 437 -22.12 17.88 -16.56
N ASP A 438 -21.60 19.02 -17.02
CA ASP A 438 -22.40 19.93 -17.85
C ASP A 438 -22.49 19.42 -19.29
N ALA A 439 -23.36 20.03 -20.10
CA ALA A 439 -23.55 19.63 -21.51
C ALA A 439 -22.24 19.61 -22.31
N THR A 440 -21.29 20.51 -22.03
CA THR A 440 -20.01 20.53 -22.74
C THR A 440 -19.11 19.36 -22.31
N GLY A 441 -19.10 19.01 -21.03
CA GLY A 441 -18.41 17.83 -20.50
C GLY A 441 -18.98 16.53 -21.07
N LEU A 442 -20.31 16.41 -21.12
CA LEU A 442 -20.99 15.25 -21.68
C LEU A 442 -20.65 15.03 -23.16
N LEU A 443 -20.68 16.10 -23.97
CA LEU A 443 -20.31 16.01 -25.39
C LEU A 443 -18.86 15.52 -25.58
N LYS A 444 -17.91 16.03 -24.79
CA LYS A 444 -16.52 15.56 -24.84
C LYS A 444 -16.40 14.09 -24.47
N ILE A 445 -17.10 13.67 -23.42
CA ILE A 445 -17.10 12.27 -22.98
C ILE A 445 -17.67 11.39 -24.09
N GLN A 446 -18.80 11.78 -24.71
CA GLN A 446 -19.40 11.07 -25.83
C GLN A 446 -18.43 10.93 -27.01
N GLU A 447 -17.81 12.01 -27.47
CA GLU A 447 -16.81 11.99 -28.55
C GLU A 447 -15.65 11.04 -28.22
N SER A 448 -15.17 11.07 -26.97
CA SER A 448 -14.08 10.23 -26.50
C SER A 448 -14.47 8.75 -26.43
N LEU A 449 -15.69 8.43 -26.00
CA LEU A 449 -16.21 7.07 -25.95
C LEU A 449 -16.41 6.52 -27.36
N GLN A 450 -17.06 7.28 -28.24
CA GLN A 450 -17.29 6.88 -29.62
C GLN A 450 -15.96 6.55 -30.34
N ALA A 451 -14.96 7.42 -30.20
CA ALA A 451 -13.63 7.16 -30.75
C ALA A 451 -12.98 5.88 -30.17
N THR A 452 -13.21 5.60 -28.89
CA THR A 452 -12.66 4.42 -28.21
C THR A 452 -13.33 3.14 -28.69
N PHE A 453 -14.67 3.12 -28.77
CA PHE A 453 -15.41 1.95 -29.27
C PHE A 453 -15.19 1.70 -30.75
N THR A 454 -14.92 2.74 -31.54
CA THR A 454 -14.47 2.59 -32.93
C THR A 454 -13.13 1.83 -32.98
N ALA A 455 -12.14 2.22 -32.17
CA ALA A 455 -10.85 1.52 -32.12
C ALA A 455 -10.97 0.06 -31.64
N ILE A 456 -11.84 -0.21 -30.66
CA ILE A 456 -12.13 -1.60 -30.21
C ILE A 456 -12.74 -2.41 -31.36
N LEU A 457 -13.71 -1.82 -32.07
CA LEU A 457 -14.38 -2.47 -33.19
C LEU A 457 -13.41 -2.80 -34.33
N ASP A 458 -12.52 -1.85 -34.68
CA ASP A 458 -11.51 -2.03 -35.71
C ASP A 458 -10.49 -3.11 -35.32
N TYR A 459 -10.02 -3.11 -34.08
CA TYR A 459 -9.18 -4.19 -33.55
C TYR A 459 -9.84 -5.57 -33.68
N LEU A 460 -11.12 -5.69 -33.30
CA LEU A 460 -11.85 -6.95 -33.41
C LEU A 460 -11.96 -7.42 -34.87
N ARG A 461 -12.17 -6.51 -35.82
CA ARG A 461 -12.22 -6.82 -37.26
C ARG A 461 -10.86 -7.27 -37.79
N ASP A 462 -9.80 -6.58 -37.40
CA ASP A 462 -8.43 -6.93 -37.79
C ASP A 462 -8.05 -8.31 -37.26
N LEU A 463 -8.42 -8.61 -36.01
CA LEU A 463 -8.20 -9.92 -35.40
C LEU A 463 -8.98 -11.03 -36.13
N GLN A 464 -10.23 -10.79 -36.50
CA GLN A 464 -11.04 -11.75 -37.27
C GLN A 464 -10.57 -11.93 -38.72
N SER A 465 -9.86 -10.94 -39.26
CA SER A 465 -9.26 -11.01 -40.59
C SER A 465 -7.87 -11.66 -40.58
N SER A 466 -7.28 -11.88 -39.39
CA SER A 466 -5.98 -12.50 -39.21
C SER A 466 -6.00 -14.01 -39.49
N LYS A 467 -4.82 -14.57 -39.78
CA LYS A 467 -4.63 -16.02 -40.01
C LYS A 467 -5.02 -16.88 -38.81
N ASP A 468 -4.98 -16.31 -37.61
CA ASP A 468 -5.30 -16.98 -36.35
C ASP A 468 -6.79 -16.87 -35.95
N ALA A 469 -7.65 -16.34 -36.84
CA ALA A 469 -9.08 -16.13 -36.60
C ALA A 469 -9.95 -17.40 -36.57
N ALA A 470 -9.36 -18.58 -36.38
CA ALA A 470 -10.15 -19.80 -36.23
C ALA A 470 -11.10 -19.65 -35.02
N PRO A 471 -12.40 -19.95 -35.15
CA PRO A 471 -13.37 -19.72 -34.08
C PRO A 471 -12.97 -20.32 -32.72
N LYS A 472 -12.37 -21.52 -32.72
CA LYS A 472 -11.83 -22.16 -31.52
C LYS A 472 -10.71 -21.36 -30.83
N THR A 473 -9.83 -20.74 -31.62
CA THR A 473 -8.72 -19.91 -31.11
C THR A 473 -9.26 -18.62 -30.51
N LEU A 474 -10.21 -17.97 -31.20
CA LEU A 474 -10.89 -16.77 -30.69
C LEU A 474 -11.69 -17.05 -29.42
N ALA A 475 -12.36 -18.20 -29.33
CA ALA A 475 -13.09 -18.65 -28.15
C ALA A 475 -12.20 -18.80 -26.90
N SER A 476 -10.89 -19.03 -27.10
CA SER A 476 -9.90 -19.14 -26.02
C SER A 476 -9.16 -17.83 -25.73
N ASN A 477 -9.36 -16.79 -26.56
CA ASN A 477 -8.67 -15.51 -26.43
C ASN A 477 -9.44 -14.58 -25.48
N MET A 478 -8.93 -14.42 -24.26
CA MET A 478 -9.59 -13.60 -23.22
C MET A 478 -9.66 -12.11 -23.59
N ILE A 479 -8.70 -11.57 -24.36
CA ILE A 479 -8.74 -10.17 -24.81
C ILE A 479 -9.88 -10.00 -25.82
N TYR A 480 -9.99 -10.90 -26.80
CA TYR A 480 -11.10 -10.88 -27.76
C TYR A 480 -12.47 -10.91 -27.06
N LEU A 481 -12.65 -11.83 -26.10
CA LEU A 481 -13.91 -11.95 -25.36
C LEU A 481 -14.20 -10.71 -24.51
N ALA A 482 -13.18 -10.14 -23.84
CA ALA A 482 -13.34 -8.93 -23.04
C ALA A 482 -13.68 -7.71 -23.91
N SER A 483 -12.98 -7.52 -25.03
CA SER A 483 -13.23 -6.46 -26.01
C SER A 483 -14.63 -6.58 -26.63
N LEU A 484 -15.07 -7.80 -26.92
CA LEU A 484 -16.42 -8.06 -27.42
C LEU A 484 -17.49 -7.76 -26.39
N ARG A 485 -17.28 -8.16 -25.13
CA ARG A 485 -18.22 -7.86 -24.02
C ARG A 485 -18.40 -6.35 -23.87
N ILE A 486 -17.32 -5.59 -23.77
CA ILE A 486 -17.42 -4.14 -23.57
C ILE A 486 -18.02 -3.43 -24.79
N LEU A 487 -17.70 -3.88 -26.01
CA LEU A 487 -18.34 -3.37 -27.22
C LEU A 487 -19.85 -3.64 -27.22
N SER A 488 -20.27 -4.82 -26.75
CA SER A 488 -21.68 -5.17 -26.64
C SER A 488 -22.40 -4.23 -25.66
N VAL A 489 -21.77 -3.89 -24.53
CA VAL A 489 -22.30 -2.89 -23.59
C VAL A 489 -22.53 -1.53 -24.28
N TRP A 490 -21.60 -1.07 -25.11
CA TRP A 490 -21.78 0.16 -25.87
C TRP A 490 -22.91 0.08 -26.90
N LEU A 491 -22.96 -1.01 -27.68
CA LEU A 491 -23.96 -1.19 -28.72
C LEU A 491 -25.39 -1.35 -28.17
N MET A 492 -25.56 -1.71 -26.90
CA MET A 492 -26.90 -1.69 -26.29
C MET A 492 -27.43 -0.25 -26.13
N GLU A 493 -26.53 0.72 -25.92
CA GLU A 493 -26.90 2.08 -25.53
C GLU A 493 -26.73 3.11 -26.67
N ASP A 494 -25.86 2.84 -27.65
CA ASP A 494 -25.54 3.77 -28.74
C ASP A 494 -25.59 3.08 -30.12
N ASP A 495 -26.31 3.71 -31.06
CA ASP A 495 -26.57 3.13 -32.36
C ASP A 495 -25.48 3.37 -33.42
N SER A 496 -24.51 4.26 -33.13
CA SER A 496 -23.59 4.82 -34.13
C SER A 496 -22.68 3.79 -34.80
N LEU A 497 -22.43 2.66 -34.14
CA LEU A 497 -21.55 1.60 -34.63
C LEU A 497 -22.29 0.33 -35.09
N HIS A 498 -23.62 0.27 -35.06
CA HIS A 498 -24.37 -0.96 -35.39
C HIS A 498 -24.09 -1.48 -36.81
N GLY A 499 -24.17 -0.60 -37.81
CA GLY A 499 -23.91 -0.98 -39.20
C GLY A 499 -22.49 -1.50 -39.42
N GLN A 500 -21.54 -1.00 -38.62
CA GLN A 500 -20.16 -1.45 -38.64
C GLN A 500 -19.99 -2.78 -37.90
N ALA A 501 -20.61 -2.93 -36.73
CA ALA A 501 -20.55 -4.14 -35.90
C ALA A 501 -21.19 -5.37 -36.59
N ALA A 502 -22.11 -5.18 -37.54
CA ALA A 502 -22.72 -6.26 -38.30
C ALA A 502 -21.70 -7.22 -38.96
N SER A 503 -20.49 -6.74 -39.30
CA SER A 503 -19.44 -7.57 -39.90
C SER A 503 -18.87 -8.62 -38.94
N ILE A 504 -18.99 -8.43 -37.63
CA ILE A 504 -18.41 -9.28 -36.59
C ILE A 504 -19.36 -10.43 -36.20
N VAL A 505 -20.67 -10.25 -36.40
CA VAL A 505 -21.74 -11.14 -35.95
C VAL A 505 -21.56 -12.60 -36.44
N PRO A 506 -21.25 -12.88 -37.73
CA PRO A 506 -21.11 -14.27 -38.19
C PRO A 506 -19.98 -15.02 -37.48
N THR A 507 -18.86 -14.35 -37.23
CA THR A 507 -17.73 -14.94 -36.51
C THR A 507 -18.08 -15.19 -35.05
N LEU A 508 -18.86 -14.30 -34.44
CA LEU A 508 -19.33 -14.43 -33.07
C LEU A 508 -20.28 -15.63 -32.91
N GLU A 509 -21.21 -15.84 -33.84
CA GLU A 509 -22.05 -17.05 -33.88
C GLU A 509 -21.19 -18.32 -33.91
N ALA A 510 -20.17 -18.35 -34.76
CA ALA A 510 -19.26 -19.49 -34.86
C ALA A 510 -18.39 -19.70 -33.60
N VAL A 511 -18.05 -18.62 -32.87
CA VAL A 511 -17.30 -18.70 -31.60
C VAL A 511 -18.18 -19.28 -30.49
N PHE A 512 -19.47 -18.92 -30.45
CA PHE A 512 -20.41 -19.42 -29.45
C PHE A 512 -20.61 -20.94 -29.49
N GLU A 513 -20.44 -21.59 -30.65
CA GLU A 513 -20.54 -23.05 -30.75
C GLU A 513 -19.47 -23.83 -29.97
N TYR A 514 -18.43 -23.14 -29.46
CA TYR A 514 -17.34 -23.73 -28.67
C TYR A 514 -17.48 -23.54 -27.16
N TRP A 515 -18.58 -22.92 -26.71
CA TRP A 515 -18.95 -22.70 -25.31
C TRP A 515 -20.21 -23.49 -24.98
#